data_AF-A0A1F8NV15-F1
#
_entry.id   AF-A0A1F8NV15-F1
#
_cell.length_a   1.000
_cell.length_b   1.000
_cell.length_c   1.000
_cell.angle_alpha   90.00
_cell.angle_beta   90.00
_cell.angle_gamma   90.00
#
_symmetry.space_group_name_H-M   'P 1'
#
loop_
_entity.id
_entity.type
_entity.pdbx_description
1 polymer ?
#
loop_
_entity_poly.entity_id
_entity_poly.type
_entity_poly.pdbx_seq_one_letter_code
_entity_poly.pdbx_strand_id
1 'polypeptide(L)'
;MWLMCGSYVSVDYIIESIEHAVKHGESYANLKKKYTPPLMPDFGDPGWFQSFELGHQGYSEFLVYWDQDENTDGVDQFYLDTSKMNIKGHFYTSLLGPHQPLALTGPAYGPNYHKWLLAIKDEFDPKWVCHPPVPLAHDEFVERAKWMKPMKDWDDPDINKRLKALR
;
A
#
# COMPACT_ATOMS: atom_id res chain seq x y z
N MET A 1 -16.77 -6.48 -14.31
CA MET A 1 -17.02 -6.58 -12.85
C MET A 1 -17.44 -5.27 -12.22
N TRP A 2 -16.83 -4.12 -12.55
CA TRP A 2 -17.22 -2.80 -12.02
C TRP A 2 -18.74 -2.53 -12.02
N LEU A 3 -19.45 -2.82 -13.12
CA LEU A 3 -20.90 -2.60 -13.22
C LEU A 3 -21.73 -3.38 -12.17
N MET A 4 -21.21 -4.50 -11.67
CA MET A 4 -21.92 -5.39 -10.73
C MET A 4 -21.61 -5.08 -9.26
N CYS A 5 -20.46 -4.44 -8.99
CA CYS A 5 -19.98 -4.24 -7.62
C CYS A 5 -19.88 -2.78 -7.21
N GLY A 6 -20.31 -1.82 -8.04
CA GLY A 6 -20.27 -0.38 -7.74
C GLY A 6 -18.87 0.22 -7.93
N SER A 7 -17.92 -0.14 -7.07
CA SER A 7 -16.56 0.39 -7.05
C SER A 7 -15.48 -0.69 -6.98
N TYR A 8 -14.26 -0.32 -7.35
CA TYR A 8 -13.07 -1.18 -7.21
C TYR A 8 -11.81 -0.35 -6.95
N VAL A 9 -10.81 -0.97 -6.32
CA VAL A 9 -9.47 -0.41 -6.11
C VAL A 9 -8.48 -1.41 -6.66
N SER A 10 -7.53 -0.88 -7.44
CA SER A 10 -6.29 -1.55 -7.75
C SER A 10 -5.24 -1.08 -6.76
N VAL A 11 -4.62 -2.04 -6.07
CA VAL A 11 -4.03 -1.75 -4.75
C VAL A 11 -2.55 -2.03 -4.70
N ASP A 12 -2.03 -2.78 -5.67
CA ASP A 12 -0.63 -3.16 -5.70
C ASP A 12 -0.19 -3.64 -7.07
N TYR A 13 1.09 -3.40 -7.35
CA TYR A 13 1.81 -4.08 -8.41
C TYR A 13 3.28 -4.19 -8.04
N ILE A 14 3.83 -5.37 -8.30
CA ILE A 14 5.22 -5.74 -8.00
C ILE A 14 6.08 -5.65 -9.27
N ILE A 15 7.38 -5.46 -9.07
CA ILE A 15 8.40 -5.50 -10.13
C ILE A 15 9.40 -6.57 -9.73
N GLU A 16 9.14 -7.79 -10.18
CA GLU A 16 9.82 -9.00 -9.73
C GLU A 16 9.97 -10.00 -10.88
N SER A 17 10.77 -11.06 -10.69
CA SER A 17 10.77 -12.18 -11.64
C SER A 17 9.39 -12.86 -11.70
N ILE A 18 9.05 -13.51 -12.83
CA ILE A 18 7.77 -14.24 -12.98
C ILE A 18 7.54 -15.21 -11.81
N GLU A 19 8.56 -15.98 -11.43
CA GLU A 19 8.43 -16.98 -10.36
C GLU A 19 8.01 -16.38 -9.02
N HIS A 20 8.51 -15.18 -8.73
CA HIS A 20 8.19 -14.48 -7.51
C HIS A 20 6.81 -13.81 -7.60
N ALA A 21 6.44 -13.34 -8.79
CA ALA A 21 5.12 -12.75 -9.02
C ALA A 21 3.96 -13.75 -8.91
N VAL A 22 4.17 -15.01 -9.29
CA VAL A 22 3.17 -16.08 -9.06
C VAL A 22 2.89 -16.25 -7.56
N LYS A 23 3.93 -16.27 -6.72
CA LYS A 23 3.79 -16.38 -5.25
C LYS A 23 3.14 -15.16 -4.61
N HIS A 24 3.41 -13.97 -5.16
CA HIS A 24 2.71 -12.75 -4.76
C HIS A 24 1.22 -12.90 -5.01
N GLY A 25 0.81 -13.41 -6.18
CA GLY A 25 -0.60 -13.61 -6.48
C GLY A 25 -1.32 -14.62 -5.59
N GLU A 26 -0.67 -15.71 -5.22
CA GLU A 26 -1.22 -16.65 -4.23
C GLU A 26 -1.38 -16.00 -2.84
N SER A 27 -0.39 -15.21 -2.41
CA SER A 27 -0.45 -14.48 -1.15
C SER A 27 -1.57 -13.45 -1.14
N TYR A 28 -1.71 -12.75 -2.26
CA TYR A 28 -2.70 -11.69 -2.46
C TYR A 28 -4.12 -12.24 -2.49
N ALA A 29 -4.36 -13.33 -3.23
CA ALA A 29 -5.65 -14.00 -3.27
C ALA A 29 -6.12 -14.47 -1.88
N ASN A 30 -5.19 -14.86 -1.00
CA ASN A 30 -5.51 -15.20 0.38
C ASN A 30 -5.84 -13.97 1.23
N LEU A 31 -5.11 -12.87 1.06
CA LEU A 31 -5.40 -11.62 1.78
C LEU A 31 -6.77 -11.05 1.40
N LYS A 32 -7.08 -11.05 0.10
CA LYS A 32 -8.34 -10.55 -0.47
C LYS A 32 -9.59 -11.13 0.19
N LYS A 33 -9.55 -12.40 0.63
CA LYS A 33 -10.65 -13.09 1.33
C LYS A 33 -11.10 -12.38 2.61
N LYS A 34 -10.22 -11.62 3.27
CA LYS A 34 -10.54 -10.85 4.48
C LYS A 34 -11.42 -9.63 4.19
N TYR A 35 -11.32 -9.08 2.96
CA TYR A 35 -11.86 -7.76 2.61
C TYR A 35 -12.89 -7.79 1.48
N THR A 36 -13.18 -8.97 0.93
CA THR A 36 -14.21 -9.14 -0.10
C THR A 36 -15.44 -9.80 0.53
N PRO A 37 -16.37 -9.03 1.14
CA PRO A 37 -17.72 -9.52 1.45
C PRO A 37 -18.51 -9.75 0.15
N PRO A 38 -19.58 -10.56 0.16
CA PRO A 38 -20.13 -11.12 -1.06
C PRO A 38 -21.02 -10.12 -1.81
N LEU A 39 -20.43 -9.15 -2.50
CA LEU A 39 -21.06 -8.49 -3.66
C LEU A 39 -21.03 -9.42 -4.88
N MET A 40 -19.94 -10.17 -5.01
CA MET A 40 -19.76 -11.25 -5.97
C MET A 40 -18.99 -12.38 -5.27
N PRO A 41 -19.28 -13.67 -5.56
CA PRO A 41 -18.44 -14.76 -5.10
C PRO A 41 -16.99 -14.56 -5.56
N ASP A 42 -16.05 -14.50 -4.62
CA ASP A 42 -14.63 -14.48 -4.92
C ASP A 42 -14.12 -15.90 -5.10
N PHE A 43 -13.78 -16.29 -6.33
CA PHE A 43 -13.26 -17.62 -6.65
C PHE A 43 -11.75 -17.74 -6.40
N GLY A 44 -11.13 -16.72 -5.78
CA GLY A 44 -9.69 -16.68 -5.57
C GLY A 44 -8.93 -16.34 -6.84
N ASP A 45 -9.58 -15.63 -7.77
CA ASP A 45 -8.97 -15.22 -9.02
C ASP A 45 -7.78 -14.29 -8.73
N PRO A 46 -6.56 -14.64 -9.19
CA PRO A 46 -5.34 -13.90 -8.87
C PRO A 46 -5.19 -12.59 -9.67
N GLY A 47 -6.28 -11.89 -9.94
CA GLY A 47 -6.26 -10.62 -10.67
C GLY A 47 -5.70 -10.75 -12.10
N TRP A 48 -5.08 -9.67 -12.58
CA TRP A 48 -4.42 -9.61 -13.88
C TRP A 48 -2.91 -9.74 -13.70
N PHE A 49 -2.31 -10.68 -14.40
CA PHE A 49 -0.86 -10.84 -14.47
C PHE A 49 -0.36 -10.48 -15.86
N GLN A 50 0.69 -9.66 -15.92
CA GLN A 50 1.36 -9.30 -17.16
C GLN A 50 2.88 -9.48 -17.03
N SER A 51 3.47 -10.14 -18.01
CA SER A 51 4.92 -10.24 -18.12
C SER A 51 5.47 -9.11 -18.98
N PHE A 52 6.48 -8.44 -18.47
CA PHE A 52 7.28 -7.42 -19.13
C PHE A 52 8.74 -7.89 -19.22
N GLU A 53 9.53 -7.25 -20.08
CA GLU A 53 10.99 -7.49 -20.19
C GLU A 53 11.37 -8.97 -20.35
N LEU A 54 10.69 -9.70 -21.25
CA LEU A 54 10.93 -11.14 -21.49
C LEU A 54 10.80 -12.02 -20.23
N GLY A 55 10.00 -11.60 -19.24
CA GLY A 55 9.79 -12.34 -17.99
C GLY A 55 10.70 -11.94 -16.83
N HIS A 56 11.48 -10.86 -16.98
CA HIS A 56 12.25 -10.28 -15.88
C HIS A 56 11.41 -9.33 -15.02
N GLN A 57 10.20 -9.00 -15.46
CA GLN A 57 9.25 -8.20 -14.70
C GLN A 57 7.84 -8.80 -14.79
N GLY A 58 7.36 -9.37 -13.70
CA GLY A 58 5.98 -9.80 -13.52
C GLY A 58 5.18 -8.70 -12.84
N TYR A 59 4.26 -8.09 -13.57
CA TYR A 59 3.24 -7.18 -13.05
C TYR A 59 2.05 -8.01 -12.60
N SER A 60 1.61 -7.79 -11.37
CA SER A 60 0.42 -8.43 -10.84
C SER A 60 -0.48 -7.35 -10.26
N GLU A 61 -1.69 -7.21 -10.80
CA GLU A 61 -2.68 -6.24 -10.36
C GLU A 61 -3.91 -6.95 -9.84
N PHE A 62 -4.31 -6.60 -8.63
CA PHE A 62 -5.42 -7.25 -7.97
C PHE A 62 -6.45 -6.22 -7.54
N LEU A 63 -7.70 -6.66 -7.63
CA LEU A 63 -8.86 -5.81 -7.42
C LEU A 63 -9.63 -6.31 -6.20
N VAL A 64 -9.96 -5.39 -5.30
CA VAL A 64 -11.04 -5.57 -4.32
C VAL A 64 -12.22 -4.73 -4.78
N TYR A 65 -13.41 -5.29 -4.60
CA TYR A 65 -14.68 -4.69 -4.96
C TYR A 65 -15.46 -4.35 -3.71
N TRP A 66 -16.13 -3.20 -3.70
CA TRP A 66 -16.98 -2.78 -2.60
C TRP A 66 -18.10 -1.88 -3.11
N ASP A 67 -19.17 -1.79 -2.33
CA ASP A 67 -20.23 -0.81 -2.52
C ASP A 67 -19.82 0.49 -1.82
N GLN A 68 -19.64 1.57 -2.59
CA GLN A 68 -19.24 2.87 -2.04
C GLN A 68 -20.28 3.52 -1.14
N ASP A 69 -21.53 3.03 -1.16
CA ASP A 69 -22.58 3.50 -0.26
C ASP A 69 -22.54 2.80 1.11
N GLU A 70 -21.71 1.75 1.27
CA GLU A 70 -21.48 1.02 2.52
C GLU A 70 -20.21 1.50 3.27
N ASN A 71 -19.90 0.87 4.40
CA ASN A 71 -18.67 1.16 5.13
C ASN A 71 -17.42 0.75 4.32
N THR A 72 -16.63 1.74 3.92
CA THR A 72 -15.40 1.55 3.14
C THR A 72 -14.13 1.42 3.98
N ASP A 73 -14.19 1.36 5.31
CA ASP A 73 -13.02 1.22 6.20
C ASP A 73 -12.12 0.05 5.79
N GLY A 74 -12.73 -1.07 5.36
CA GLY A 74 -12.03 -2.26 4.90
C GLY A 74 -11.13 -2.02 3.68
N VAL A 75 -11.44 -1.03 2.85
CA VAL A 75 -10.63 -0.65 1.67
C VAL A 75 -9.30 -0.06 2.10
N ASP A 76 -9.33 0.86 3.05
CA ASP A 76 -8.11 1.47 3.60
C ASP A 76 -7.26 0.45 4.35
N GLN A 77 -7.92 -0.43 5.11
CA GLN A 77 -7.28 -1.52 5.83
C GLN A 77 -6.62 -2.50 4.87
N PHE A 78 -7.28 -2.82 3.75
CA PHE A 78 -6.74 -3.67 2.71
C PHE A 78 -5.47 -3.08 2.08
N TYR A 79 -5.48 -1.77 1.79
CA TYR A 79 -4.33 -1.06 1.26
C TYR A 79 -3.10 -1.20 2.17
N LEU A 80 -3.30 -1.06 3.48
CA LEU A 80 -2.24 -1.21 4.47
C LEU A 80 -1.79 -2.65 4.67
N ASP A 81 -2.71 -3.60 4.78
CA ASP A 81 -2.38 -5.02 4.92
C ASP A 81 -1.61 -5.54 3.70
N THR A 82 -1.88 -5.01 2.52
CA THR A 82 -1.13 -5.32 1.30
C THR A 82 0.33 -4.91 1.44
N SER A 83 0.60 -3.72 1.99
CA SER A 83 1.96 -3.26 2.28
C SER A 83 2.69 -4.22 3.23
N LYS A 84 2.00 -4.66 4.29
CA LYS A 84 2.55 -5.62 5.26
C LYS A 84 2.77 -7.01 4.66
N MET A 85 1.86 -7.47 3.81
CA MET A 85 1.98 -8.72 3.09
C MET A 85 3.22 -8.69 2.19
N ASN A 86 3.44 -7.59 1.47
CA ASN A 86 4.62 -7.41 0.63
C ASN A 86 5.91 -7.45 1.43
N ILE A 87 5.97 -6.74 2.55
CA ILE A 87 7.13 -6.75 3.45
C ILE A 87 7.43 -8.17 3.95
N LYS A 88 6.40 -8.89 4.42
CA LYS A 88 6.53 -10.26 4.94
C LYS A 88 6.91 -11.27 3.85
N GLY A 89 6.38 -11.09 2.65
CA GLY A 89 6.64 -11.94 1.50
C GLY A 89 7.92 -11.59 0.75
N HIS A 90 8.63 -10.54 1.17
CA HIS A 90 9.79 -9.98 0.47
C HIS A 90 9.50 -9.54 -0.96
N PHE A 91 8.26 -9.19 -1.27
CA PHE A 91 7.86 -8.72 -2.60
C PHE A 91 8.22 -7.25 -2.78
N TYR A 92 8.95 -6.92 -3.85
CA TYR A 92 9.25 -5.54 -4.22
C TYR A 92 8.05 -4.91 -4.92
N THR A 93 7.26 -4.17 -4.14
CA THR A 93 6.16 -3.35 -4.63
C THR A 93 6.68 -2.07 -5.28
N SER A 94 5.95 -1.58 -6.27
CA SER A 94 6.22 -0.28 -6.89
C SER A 94 5.59 0.88 -6.12
N LEU A 95 4.69 0.59 -5.18
CA LEU A 95 4.00 1.59 -4.36
C LEU A 95 4.86 2.03 -3.16
N LEU A 96 6.10 2.41 -3.43
CA LEU A 96 7.03 2.93 -2.43
C LEU A 96 6.95 4.46 -2.28
N GLY A 97 7.64 4.98 -1.28
CA GLY A 97 7.71 6.42 -1.03
C GLY A 97 6.36 6.98 -0.58
N PRO A 98 5.81 8.00 -1.27
CA PRO A 98 4.60 8.68 -0.80
C PRO A 98 3.32 7.86 -0.98
N HIS A 99 3.40 6.69 -1.64
CA HIS A 99 2.23 5.84 -1.93
C HIS A 99 1.85 4.91 -0.77
N GLN A 100 2.71 4.71 0.23
CA GLN A 100 2.44 3.88 1.41
C GLN A 100 2.98 4.58 2.66
N PRO A 101 2.61 4.14 3.89
CA PRO A 101 3.21 4.71 5.10
C PRO A 101 4.73 4.56 5.05
N LEU A 102 5.41 5.70 5.09
CA LEU A 102 6.84 5.79 4.92
C LEU A 102 7.56 5.21 6.16
N ALA A 103 6.95 5.33 7.35
CA ALA A 103 7.44 4.71 8.58
C ALA A 103 7.40 3.18 8.55
N LEU A 104 6.47 2.60 7.77
CA LEU A 104 6.34 1.15 7.62
C LEU A 104 7.32 0.61 6.57
N THR A 105 7.28 1.18 5.37
CA THR A 105 8.04 0.67 4.22
C THR A 105 9.50 1.09 4.27
N GLY A 106 9.78 2.28 4.83
CA GLY A 106 11.10 2.88 4.92
C GLY A 106 12.17 1.97 5.50
N PRO A 107 11.96 1.36 6.69
CA PRO A 107 12.89 0.41 7.28
C PRO A 107 12.87 -0.98 6.61
N ALA A 108 11.77 -1.34 5.94
CA ALA A 108 11.58 -2.67 5.37
C ALA A 108 12.25 -2.84 3.99
N TYR A 109 12.31 -1.77 3.19
CA TYR A 109 12.88 -1.80 1.85
C TYR A 109 14.18 -0.98 1.80
N GLY A 110 15.29 -1.60 1.38
CA GLY A 110 16.58 -0.93 1.27
C GLY A 110 17.16 -0.39 2.61
N PRO A 111 18.26 0.39 2.56
CA PRO A 111 18.91 0.90 3.77
C PRO A 111 18.22 2.16 4.30
N ASN A 112 17.01 2.01 4.87
CA ASN A 112 16.22 3.11 5.45
C ASN A 112 15.93 4.24 4.43
N TYR A 113 15.38 3.91 3.26
CA TYR A 113 15.23 4.87 2.16
C TYR A 113 14.42 6.11 2.53
N HIS A 114 13.48 5.98 3.46
CA HIS A 114 12.69 7.09 4.01
C HIS A 114 13.56 8.25 4.53
N LYS A 115 14.74 7.96 5.10
CA LYS A 115 15.66 9.00 5.60
C LYS A 115 16.19 9.86 4.48
N TRP A 116 16.55 9.24 3.35
CA TRP A 116 17.00 9.95 2.16
C TRP A 116 15.89 10.80 1.55
N LEU A 117 14.68 10.23 1.45
CA LEU A 117 13.50 10.94 0.93
C LEU A 117 13.20 12.20 1.77
N LEU A 118 13.23 12.07 3.10
CA LEU A 118 12.99 13.20 4.01
C LEU A 118 14.12 14.23 3.98
N ALA A 119 15.38 13.80 3.87
CA ALA A 119 16.51 14.72 3.73
C ALA A 119 16.39 15.58 2.46
N ILE A 120 15.99 14.97 1.33
CA ILE A 120 15.74 15.70 0.08
C ILE A 120 14.57 16.67 0.26
N LYS A 121 13.48 16.23 0.91
CA LYS A 121 12.32 17.09 1.18
C LYS A 121 12.70 18.32 2.01
N ASP A 122 13.48 18.11 3.08
CA ASP A 122 13.91 19.19 3.97
C ASP A 122 14.87 20.18 3.27
N GLU A 123 15.71 19.70 2.35
CA GLU A 123 16.64 20.56 1.58
C GLU A 123 15.91 21.44 0.57
N PHE A 124 15.00 20.86 -0.22
CA PHE A 124 14.33 21.56 -1.32
C PHE A 124 13.02 22.27 -0.91
N ASP A 125 12.39 21.85 0.18
CA ASP A 125 11.19 22.47 0.73
C ASP A 125 11.25 22.54 2.27
N PRO A 126 12.18 23.35 2.82
CA PRO A 126 12.40 23.44 4.27
C PRO A 126 11.19 23.97 5.03
N LYS A 127 10.29 24.69 4.35
CA LYS A 127 9.05 25.23 4.94
C LYS A 127 7.84 24.30 4.72
N TRP A 128 8.03 23.16 4.05
CA TRP A 128 6.98 22.19 3.78
C TRP A 128 5.74 22.80 3.10
N VAL A 129 5.96 23.75 2.17
CA VAL A 129 4.89 24.46 1.46
C VAL A 129 4.40 23.67 0.25
N CYS A 130 5.29 22.90 -0.39
CA CYS A 130 4.96 22.12 -1.58
C CYS A 130 4.29 20.80 -1.16
N HIS A 131 2.98 20.74 -1.37
CA HIS A 131 2.15 19.55 -1.21
C HIS A 131 2.25 18.85 0.17
N PRO A 132 2.18 19.58 1.30
CA PRO A 132 2.10 18.93 2.61
C PRO A 132 0.81 18.10 2.72
N PRO A 133 0.84 16.91 3.36
CA PRO A 133 1.95 16.32 4.13
C PRO A 133 2.90 15.40 3.35
N VAL A 134 2.88 15.37 2.01
CA VAL A 134 3.73 14.47 1.20
C VAL A 134 5.23 14.70 1.51
N PRO A 135 6.03 13.65 1.75
CA PRO A 135 5.75 12.22 1.51
C PRO A 135 5.08 11.45 2.66
N LEU A 136 4.68 12.11 3.75
CA LEU A 136 4.10 11.48 4.95
C LEU A 136 2.56 11.40 4.93
N ALA A 137 1.94 11.49 3.75
CA ALA A 137 0.47 11.52 3.63
C ALA A 137 -0.21 10.27 4.18
N HIS A 138 0.34 9.09 3.88
CA HIS A 138 -0.22 7.84 4.39
C HIS A 138 0.07 7.63 5.88
N ASP A 139 1.22 8.08 6.37
CA ASP A 139 1.50 8.08 7.82
C ASP A 139 0.52 8.99 8.56
N GLU A 140 0.28 10.20 8.05
CA GLU A 140 -0.70 11.11 8.60
C GLU A 140 -2.12 10.52 8.56
N PHE A 141 -2.48 9.89 7.44
CA PHE A 141 -3.77 9.24 7.29
C PHE A 141 -4.00 8.17 8.36
N VAL A 142 -3.03 7.26 8.56
CA VAL A 142 -3.10 6.21 9.60
C VAL A 142 -3.22 6.81 11.00
N GLU A 143 -2.54 7.93 11.27
CA GLU A 143 -2.63 8.63 12.56
C GLU A 143 -3.99 9.32 12.80
N ARG A 144 -4.62 9.83 11.75
CA ARG A 144 -5.89 10.57 11.83
C ARG A 144 -7.11 9.65 11.79
N ALA A 145 -7.10 8.63 10.94
CA ALA A 145 -8.23 7.72 10.72
C ALA A 145 -8.38 6.74 11.89
N LYS A 146 -9.52 6.80 12.60
CA LYS A 146 -9.76 5.98 13.80
C LYS A 146 -9.76 4.48 13.52
N TRP A 147 -10.29 4.06 12.36
CA TRP A 147 -10.36 2.66 11.94
C TRP A 147 -9.01 2.09 11.51
N MET A 148 -8.00 2.94 11.24
CA MET A 148 -6.65 2.52 10.87
C MET A 148 -5.72 2.33 12.07
N LYS A 149 -6.00 2.98 13.22
CA LYS A 149 -5.15 2.89 14.42
C LYS A 149 -4.90 1.46 14.89
N PRO A 150 -5.88 0.54 14.92
CA PRO A 150 -5.64 -0.84 15.32
C PRO A 150 -4.69 -1.59 14.38
N MET A 151 -4.51 -1.10 13.15
CA MET A 151 -3.60 -1.68 12.19
C MET A 151 -2.16 -1.18 12.31
N LYS A 152 -1.90 -0.10 13.04
CA LYS A 152 -0.55 0.40 13.23
C LYS A 152 0.18 -0.47 14.26
N ASP A 153 1.07 -1.33 13.77
CA ASP A 153 1.96 -2.20 14.56
C ASP A 153 3.44 -1.81 14.44
N TRP A 154 3.73 -0.66 13.82
CA TRP A 154 5.06 -0.07 13.73
C TRP A 154 5.10 1.27 14.47
N ASP A 155 6.31 1.69 14.86
CA ASP A 155 6.54 3.02 15.42
C ASP A 155 7.80 3.64 14.82
N ASP A 156 7.70 4.93 14.50
CA ASP A 156 8.82 5.76 14.06
C ASP A 156 8.73 7.11 14.78
N PRO A 157 9.51 7.30 15.87
CA PRO A 157 9.49 8.53 16.65
C PRO A 157 9.81 9.80 15.85
N ASP A 158 10.67 9.69 14.83
CA ASP A 158 11.09 10.84 14.02
C ASP A 158 9.96 11.28 13.09
N ILE A 159 9.28 10.33 12.44
CA ILE A 159 8.11 10.61 11.61
C ILE A 159 6.96 11.15 12.48
N ASN A 160 6.69 10.54 13.63
CA ASN A 160 5.66 11.03 14.55
C ASN A 160 5.92 12.48 15.00
N LYS A 161 7.19 12.84 15.26
CA LYS A 161 7.59 14.20 15.60
C LYS A 161 7.34 15.17 14.43
N ARG A 162 7.68 14.77 13.21
CA ARG A 162 7.46 15.57 11.99
C ARG A 162 5.97 15.80 11.73
N LEU A 163 5.15 14.76 11.83
CA LEU A 163 3.69 14.87 11.68
C LEU A 163 3.06 15.85 12.67
N LYS A 164 3.57 15.92 13.91
CA LYS A 164 3.12 16.91 14.90
C LYS A 164 3.52 18.34 14.53
N ALA A 165 4.65 18.53 13.86
CA ALA A 165 5.13 19.84 13.44
C ALA A 165 4.39 20.39 12.20
N LEU A 166 3.71 19.54 11.45
CA LEU A 166 2.91 19.90 10.27
C LEU A 166 1.46 20.29 10.60
N ARG A 167 1.06 20.21 11.87
CA ARG A 167 -0.28 20.58 12.38
C ARG A 167 -0.27 21.96 13.00
#